data_AF-A0A7V9BG19-F1
#
_entry.id   AF-A0A7V9BG19-F1
#
_cell.length_a   1.000
_cell.length_b   1.000
_cell.length_c   1.000
_cell.angle_alpha   90.00
_cell.angle_beta   90.00
_cell.angle_gamma   90.00
#
_symmetry.space_group_name_H-M   'P 1'
#
loop_
_entity.id
_entity.type
_entity.pdbx_description
1 polymer ?
#
loop_
_entity_poly.entity_id
_entity_poly.type
_entity_poly.pdbx_seq_one_letter_code
_entity_poly.pdbx_strand_id
1 'polypeptide(L)' 'MTWRIRGSYFESCNCDAICPCRRIDGVPGGRSTHGVCTGVLTWMIEQGEV' A
#
# COMPACT_ATOMS: atom_id res chain seq x y z
N MET A 1 10.75 7.49 24.27
CA MET A 1 10.08 8.39 23.30
C MET A 1 9.50 7.51 22.23
N THR A 2 8.21 7.67 21.95
CA THR A 2 7.45 6.79 21.07
C THR A 2 6.72 7.69 20.09
N TRP A 3 7.25 7.75 18.88
CA TRP A 3 6.61 8.50 17.82
C TRP A 3 5.28 7.84 17.45
N ARG A 4 4.29 8.67 17.11
CA ARG A 4 2.98 8.22 16.64
C ARG A 4 2.49 9.15 15.55
N ILE A 5 1.96 8.57 14.47
CA ILE A 5 1.31 9.30 13.37
C ILE A 5 -0.07 8.69 13.07
N ARG A 6 -0.98 9.53 12.59
CA ARG A 6 -2.31 9.13 12.13
C ARG A 6 -2.64 9.88 10.84
N GLY A 7 -3.33 9.21 9.92
CA GLY A 7 -3.85 9.80 8.71
C GLY A 7 -4.31 8.75 7.71
N SER A 8 -4.54 9.16 6.47
CA SER A 8 -5.03 8.28 5.39
C SER A 8 -3.88 7.68 4.58
N TYR A 9 -3.84 6.35 4.51
CA TYR A 9 -2.88 5.58 3.73
C TYR A 9 -3.46 5.22 2.36
N PHE A 10 -2.69 5.45 1.30
CA PHE A 10 -3.08 5.15 -0.07
C PHE A 10 -1.98 4.39 -0.78
N GLU A 11 -2.38 3.50 -1.68
CA GLU A 11 -1.46 2.76 -2.51
C GLU A 11 -2.13 2.37 -3.82
N SER A 12 -1.32 2.22 -4.86
CA SER A 12 -1.77 1.78 -6.17
C SER A 12 -0.68 0.95 -6.86
N CYS A 13 -1.11 0.08 -7.75
CA CYS A 13 -0.30 -0.81 -8.56
C CYS A 13 -0.60 -0.54 -10.04
N ASN A 14 0.31 -0.91 -10.94
CA ASN A 14 0.03 -0.92 -12.37
C ASN A 14 -0.82 -2.10 -12.85
N CYS A 15 -1.29 -3.02 -11.99
CA CYS A 15 -1.99 -4.22 -12.44
C CYS A 15 -3.48 -3.99 -12.70
N ASP A 16 -4.07 -4.80 -13.59
CA ASP A 16 -5.50 -4.72 -13.93
C ASP A 16 -6.41 -4.99 -12.71
N ALA A 17 -7.54 -4.29 -12.66
CA ALA A 17 -8.52 -4.46 -11.60
C ALA A 17 -9.30 -5.78 -11.73
N ILE A 18 -9.61 -6.51 -10.65
CA ILE A 18 -9.26 -6.25 -9.23
C ILE A 18 -7.82 -6.72 -8.98
N CYS A 19 -6.92 -5.78 -8.64
CA CYS A 19 -5.48 -5.99 -8.50
C CYS A 19 -5.18 -6.86 -7.26
N PRO A 20 -4.85 -8.17 -7.40
CA PRO A 20 -4.58 -9.00 -6.25
C PRO A 20 -3.08 -9.01 -5.92
N CYS A 21 -2.22 -8.23 -6.57
CA CYS A 21 -0.78 -8.47 -6.58
C CYS A 21 -0.08 -8.23 -5.23
N ARG A 22 -0.72 -7.53 -4.29
CA ARG A 22 -0.14 -7.25 -2.97
C ARG A 22 -0.60 -8.26 -1.93
N ARG A 23 0.23 -8.43 -0.90
CA ARG A 23 -0.18 -9.14 0.32
C ARG A 23 -1.01 -8.21 1.19
N ILE A 24 -2.23 -8.62 1.57
CA ILE A 24 -3.12 -7.87 2.47
C ILE A 24 -3.37 -8.76 3.69
N ASP A 25 -3.15 -8.25 4.91
CA ASP A 25 -3.44 -8.96 6.16
C ASP A 25 -2.90 -10.40 6.20
N GLY A 26 -1.71 -10.61 5.64
CA GLY A 26 -1.08 -11.93 5.58
C GLY A 26 -1.57 -12.83 4.44
N VAL A 27 -2.60 -12.45 3.68
CA VAL A 27 -3.09 -13.16 2.48
C VAL A 27 -2.16 -12.88 1.31
N PRO A 28 -1.50 -13.91 0.72
CA PRO A 28 -0.61 -13.74 -0.43
C PRO A 28 -1.31 -13.07 -1.61
N GLY A 29 -0.58 -12.18 -2.28
CA GLY A 29 -1.03 -11.59 -3.53
C GLY A 29 -0.90 -12.53 -4.72
N GLY A 30 -1.61 -12.21 -5.80
CA GLY A 30 -1.47 -12.82 -7.12
C GLY A 30 -0.23 -12.32 -7.88
N ARG A 31 -0.07 -12.79 -9.12
CA ARG A 31 1.01 -12.35 -10.01
C ARG A 31 0.71 -10.97 -10.60
N SER A 32 1.77 -10.28 -11.03
CA SER A 32 1.62 -9.06 -11.85
C SER A 32 0.98 -9.38 -13.19
N THR A 33 0.03 -8.54 -13.63
CA THR A 33 -0.63 -8.67 -14.95
C THR A 33 0.28 -8.22 -16.09
N HIS A 34 1.30 -7.41 -15.82
CA HIS A 34 2.22 -6.84 -16.83
C HIS A 34 3.67 -7.33 -16.65
N GLY A 35 3.85 -8.49 -16.02
CA GLY A 35 5.17 -9.08 -15.74
C GLY A 35 5.88 -8.46 -14.53
N VAL A 36 5.98 -7.13 -14.47
CA VAL A 36 6.54 -6.39 -13.33
C VAL A 36 5.45 -5.56 -12.65
N CYS A 37 5.28 -5.77 -11.34
CA CYS A 37 4.41 -4.94 -10.51
C CYS A 37 5.15 -3.67 -10.11
N THR A 38 4.75 -2.52 -10.66
CA THR A 38 5.22 -1.22 -10.21
C THR A 38 4.15 -0.61 -9.32
N GLY A 39 4.54 -0.25 -8.09
CA GLY A 39 3.63 0.27 -7.09
C GLY A 39 4.03 1.66 -6.60
N VAL A 40 3.03 2.41 -6.14
CA VAL A 40 3.20 3.65 -5.39
C VAL A 40 2.47 3.52 -4.07
N LEU A 41 3.04 4.09 -3.02
CA LEU A 41 2.38 4.26 -1.73
C LEU A 41 2.55 5.71 -1.28
N THR A 42 1.56 6.22 -0.57
CA THR A 42 1.59 7.54 0.03
C THR A 42 0.76 7.56 1.31
N TRP A 43 1.07 8.49 2.20
CA TRP A 43 0.33 8.72 3.42
C TRP A 43 0.06 10.20 3.56
N MET A 44 -1.22 10.58 3.60
CA MET A 44 -1.62 11.90 4.06
C MET A 44 -1.64 11.90 5.59
N ILE A 45 -0.58 12.43 6.20
CA ILE A 45 -0.45 12.53 7.67
C ILE A 45 -1.31 13.69 8.15
N GLU A 46 -2.20 13.40 9.09
CA GLU A 46 -3.12 14.39 9.68
C GLU A 46 -2.69 14.78 11.11
N GLN A 47 -2.02 13.88 11.83
CA GLN A 47 -1.56 14.09 13.21
C GLN A 47 -0.21 13.39 13.44
N GLY A 48 0.68 14.00 14.25
CA GLY A 48 1.98 13.45 14.62
C GLY A 48 2.47 13.94 16.00
N GLU A 49 3.07 13.04 16.79
CA GLU A 49 3.62 13.28 18.14
C GLU A 49 4.84 12.39 18.45
N VAL A 50 5.61 12.70 19.51
CA VAL A 50 6.90 12.08 19.91
C VAL A 50 6.87 11.49 21.32
#